data_AF-A0A363NUR8-F1
#
_entry.id   AF-A0A363NUR8-F1
#
_cell.length_a   1.000
_cell.length_b   1.000
_cell.length_c   1.000
_cell.angle_alpha   90.00
_cell.angle_beta   90.00
_cell.angle_gamma   90.00
#
_symmetry.space_group_name_H-M   'P 1'
#
loop_
_entity.id
_entity.type
_entity.pdbx_description
1 polymer ?
#
loop_
_entity_poly.entity_id
_entity_poly.type
_entity_poly.pdbx_seq_one_letter_code
_entity_poly.pdbx_strand_id
1 'polypeptide(L)'
;MDNAEKFLKHLKEAHNGDLRTFFKAYGVLSSFKKSKSVRIAVVITVFIQVLLLCSEGDLYEFLSLLIAKNLSIIPNVLGFAIGAYALLISGFSEKLLARIVLTEEYEETAQPQFNSFQKTSAIFGMALFVMSIGLLLNYTLSIINDTNFFNAFSMSIISAKTVNSIIIFLLNLVSIYSILLIFNSVINLFAFSQFISAIMTLDKNESDQ
;
A
#
# COMPACT_ATOMS: atom_id res chain seq x y z
N MET A 1 10.07 -33.75 -18.71
CA MET A 1 9.49 -32.39 -18.80
C MET A 1 10.63 -31.48 -19.18
N ASP A 2 10.51 -30.92 -20.37
CA ASP A 2 11.54 -30.16 -21.06
C ASP A 2 11.88 -28.87 -20.28
N ASN A 3 13.14 -28.44 -20.25
CA ASN A 3 13.55 -27.24 -19.50
C ASN A 3 12.78 -25.99 -19.98
N ALA A 4 12.40 -25.97 -21.26
CA ALA A 4 11.54 -24.94 -21.84
C ALA A 4 10.12 -24.93 -21.25
N GLU A 5 9.55 -26.09 -20.96
CA GLU A 5 8.18 -26.22 -20.42
C GLU A 5 8.13 -25.79 -18.94
N LYS A 6 9.17 -26.11 -18.17
CA LYS A 6 9.33 -25.60 -16.80
C LYS A 6 9.53 -24.07 -16.78
N PHE A 7 10.38 -23.54 -17.67
CA PHE A 7 10.62 -22.11 -17.80
C PHE A 7 9.34 -21.34 -18.19
N LEU A 8 8.57 -21.86 -19.16
CA LEU A 8 7.28 -21.28 -19.55
C LEU A 8 6.25 -21.31 -18.41
N LYS A 9 6.20 -22.41 -17.64
CA LYS A 9 5.33 -22.50 -16.46
C LYS A 9 5.73 -21.48 -15.39
N HIS A 10 7.02 -21.31 -15.15
CA HIS A 10 7.55 -20.31 -14.21
C HIS A 10 7.24 -18.88 -14.64
N LEU A 11 7.45 -18.56 -15.93
CA LEU A 11 7.07 -17.26 -16.50
C LEU A 11 5.57 -17.00 -16.34
N LYS A 12 4.74 -18.00 -16.64
CA LYS A 12 3.28 -17.91 -16.51
C LYS A 12 2.83 -17.72 -15.07
N GLU A 13 3.47 -18.38 -14.10
CA GLU A 13 3.16 -18.23 -12.68
C GLU A 13 3.65 -16.89 -12.10
N ALA A 14 4.81 -16.40 -12.51
CA ALA A 14 5.37 -15.12 -12.08
C ALA A 14 4.65 -13.91 -12.71
N HIS A 15 4.09 -14.06 -13.92
CA HIS A 15 3.40 -13.00 -14.66
C HIS A 15 1.87 -13.15 -14.65
N ASN A 16 1.31 -14.06 -13.85
CA ASN A 16 -0.14 -14.15 -13.71
C ASN A 16 -0.63 -12.91 -12.95
N GLY A 17 -1.52 -12.12 -13.57
CA GLY A 17 -2.08 -10.88 -13.00
C GLY A 17 -3.02 -11.08 -11.80
N ASP A 18 -2.93 -12.21 -11.10
CA ASP A 18 -3.81 -12.56 -9.99
C ASP A 18 -3.41 -11.83 -8.71
N LEU A 19 -4.41 -11.50 -7.88
CA LEU A 19 -4.20 -10.93 -6.54
C LEU A 19 -3.23 -11.76 -5.69
N ARG A 20 -3.26 -13.09 -5.84
CA ARG A 20 -2.35 -13.99 -5.12
C ARG A 20 -0.89 -13.77 -5.51
N THR A 21 -0.61 -13.57 -6.79
CA THR A 21 0.74 -13.30 -7.31
C THR A 21 1.21 -11.92 -6.85
N PHE A 22 0.32 -10.92 -6.87
CA PHE A 22 0.58 -9.59 -6.34
C PHE A 22 0.95 -9.59 -4.84
N PHE A 23 0.19 -10.30 -4.00
CA PHE A 23 0.50 -10.41 -2.57
C PHE A 23 1.79 -11.21 -2.30
N LYS A 24 2.10 -12.22 -3.13
CA LYS A 24 3.37 -12.93 -3.08
C LYS A 24 4.56 -12.02 -3.45
N ALA A 25 4.42 -11.22 -4.52
CA ALA A 25 5.44 -10.29 -4.98
C ALA A 25 5.79 -9.24 -3.92
N TYR A 26 4.79 -8.75 -3.18
CA TYR A 26 5.01 -7.84 -2.06
C TYR A 26 5.56 -8.53 -0.80
N GLY A 27 5.22 -9.81 -0.58
CA GLY A 27 5.57 -10.54 0.63
C GLY A 27 4.82 -10.02 1.87
N VAL A 28 3.48 -9.94 1.80
CA VAL A 28 2.61 -9.29 2.81
C VAL A 28 3.03 -9.54 4.27
N LEU A 29 3.22 -10.79 4.68
CA LEU A 29 3.50 -11.14 6.08
C LEU A 29 4.88 -10.69 6.56
N SER A 30 5.90 -10.76 5.72
CA SER A 30 7.27 -10.36 6.09
C SER A 30 7.45 -8.84 6.00
N SER A 31 6.85 -8.21 4.98
CA SER A 31 6.93 -6.77 4.73
C SER A 31 6.15 -5.95 5.76
N PHE A 32 4.94 -6.38 6.16
CA PHE A 32 4.17 -5.66 7.20
C PHE A 32 4.87 -5.68 8.57
N LYS A 33 5.43 -6.82 8.98
CA LYS A 33 6.12 -6.95 10.29
C LYS A 33 7.44 -6.16 10.37
N LYS A 34 8.13 -6.01 9.23
CA LYS A 34 9.42 -5.30 9.15
C LYS A 34 9.26 -3.81 8.84
N SER A 35 8.13 -3.37 8.33
CA SER A 35 7.90 -1.99 7.94
C SER A 35 7.97 -1.03 9.14
N LYS A 36 8.90 -0.07 9.08
CA LYS A 36 9.00 1.02 10.06
C LYS A 36 7.72 1.86 10.08
N SER A 37 7.12 2.10 8.92
CA SER A 37 5.89 2.88 8.78
C SER A 37 4.70 2.25 9.50
N VAL A 38 4.56 0.92 9.46
CA VAL A 38 3.52 0.21 10.21
C VAL A 38 3.73 0.39 11.71
N ARG A 39 4.97 0.24 12.20
CA ARG A 39 5.28 0.42 13.63
C ARG A 39 4.99 1.83 14.11
N ILE A 40 5.40 2.84 13.33
CA ILE A 40 5.14 4.25 13.63
C ILE A 40 3.63 4.51 13.64
N ALA A 41 2.89 4.00 12.65
CA ALA A 41 1.43 4.14 12.61
C ALA A 41 0.76 3.53 13.85
N VAL A 42 1.16 2.33 14.26
CA VAL A 42 0.64 1.68 15.47
C VAL A 42 0.95 2.50 16.71
N VAL A 43 2.20 2.95 16.89
CA VAL A 43 2.59 3.75 18.07
C VAL A 43 1.79 5.06 18.15
N ILE A 44 1.67 5.80 17.04
CA ILE A 44 0.89 7.05 17.01
C ILE A 44 -0.59 6.77 17.29
N THR A 45 -1.14 5.70 16.70
CA THR A 45 -2.56 5.33 16.90
C THR A 45 -2.83 4.97 18.36
N VAL A 46 -1.98 4.16 18.97
CA VAL A 46 -2.10 3.79 20.39
C VAL A 46 -1.98 5.03 21.27
N PHE A 47 -1.05 5.93 20.96
CA PHE A 47 -0.90 7.18 21.70
C PHE A 47 -2.16 8.06 21.63
N ILE A 48 -2.72 8.27 20.44
CA ILE A 48 -3.99 8.99 20.27
C ILE A 48 -5.12 8.30 21.02
N GLN A 49 -5.18 6.96 20.96
CA GLN A 49 -6.22 6.19 21.65
C GLN A 49 -6.14 6.36 23.17
N VAL A 50 -4.93 6.35 23.75
CA VAL A 50 -4.74 6.60 25.19
C VAL A 50 -5.17 8.01 25.55
N LEU A 51 -4.81 9.03 24.74
CA LEU A 51 -5.26 10.41 24.97
C LEU A 51 -6.79 10.54 24.95
N LEU A 52 -7.45 9.85 24.02
CA LEU A 52 -8.92 9.85 23.94
C LEU A 52 -9.56 9.16 25.14
N LEU A 53 -8.98 8.07 25.64
CA LEU A 53 -9.48 7.37 26.84
C LEU A 53 -9.29 8.19 28.12
N CYS A 54 -8.28 9.04 28.18
CA CYS A 54 -8.06 9.99 29.28
C CYS A 54 -8.89 11.28 29.17
N SER A 55 -9.54 11.50 28.03
CA SER A 55 -10.38 12.67 27.78
C SER A 55 -11.83 12.38 28.14
N GLU A 56 -12.53 13.37 28.68
CA GLU A 56 -13.99 13.32 28.89
C GLU A 56 -14.80 13.65 27.62
N GLY A 57 -14.11 13.89 26.49
CA GLY A 57 -14.72 14.28 25.23
C GLY A 57 -15.64 13.23 24.62
N ASP A 58 -16.57 13.69 23.77
CA ASP A 58 -17.47 12.80 23.04
C ASP A 58 -16.73 12.08 21.90
N LEU A 59 -16.59 10.76 22.04
CA LEU A 59 -15.98 9.90 21.02
C LEU A 59 -16.74 9.95 19.69
N TYR A 60 -18.05 10.18 19.71
CA TYR A 60 -18.84 10.30 18.50
C TYR A 60 -18.47 11.54 17.70
N GLU A 61 -18.37 12.70 18.36
CA GLU A 61 -17.96 13.96 17.71
C GLU A 61 -16.55 13.83 17.12
N PHE A 62 -15.62 13.22 17.86
CA PHE A 62 -14.27 12.94 17.36
C PHE A 62 -14.29 12.02 16.13
N LEU A 63 -15.12 10.97 16.15
CA LEU A 63 -15.27 10.05 15.03
C LEU A 63 -15.81 10.76 13.79
N SER A 64 -16.85 11.58 13.92
CA SER A 64 -17.41 12.35 12.80
C SER A 64 -16.39 13.32 12.21
N LEU A 65 -15.62 14.01 13.06
CA LEU A 65 -14.53 14.89 12.63
C LEU A 65 -13.45 14.09 11.88
N LEU A 66 -13.06 12.93 12.40
CA LEU A 66 -12.04 12.07 11.81
C LEU A 66 -12.45 11.57 10.42
N ILE A 67 -13.71 11.12 10.27
CA ILE A 67 -14.26 10.71 8.97
C ILE A 67 -14.20 11.87 7.97
N ALA A 68 -14.66 13.06 8.36
CA ALA A 68 -14.64 14.24 7.49
C ALA A 68 -13.22 14.62 7.07
N LYS A 69 -12.25 14.61 8.00
CA LYS A 69 -10.84 14.88 7.68
C LYS A 69 -10.26 13.83 6.74
N ASN A 70 -10.51 12.55 6.99
CA ASN A 70 -10.01 11.47 6.14
C ASN A 70 -10.58 11.54 4.72
N LEU A 71 -11.88 11.83 4.57
CA LEU A 71 -12.50 12.01 3.26
C LEU A 71 -11.93 13.21 2.49
N SER A 72 -11.40 14.23 3.18
CA SER A 72 -10.73 15.36 2.53
C SER A 72 -9.26 15.08 2.18
N ILE A 73 -8.55 14.25 2.96
CA ILE A 73 -7.11 14.04 2.82
C ILE A 73 -6.79 12.81 1.95
N ILE A 74 -7.42 11.66 2.24
CA ILE A 74 -7.08 10.37 1.62
C ILE A 74 -7.21 10.41 0.08
N PRO A 75 -8.23 11.03 -0.53
CA PRO A 75 -8.31 11.11 -1.99
C PRO A 75 -7.14 11.84 -2.63
N ASN A 76 -6.68 12.93 -2.03
CA ASN A 76 -5.54 13.70 -2.51
C ASN A 76 -4.25 12.88 -2.42
N VAL A 77 -4.08 12.18 -1.30
CA VAL A 77 -2.96 11.27 -1.05
C VAL A 77 -2.94 10.11 -2.04
N LEU A 78 -4.11 9.50 -2.29
CA LEU A 78 -4.29 8.44 -3.26
C LEU A 78 -3.98 8.92 -4.67
N GLY A 79 -4.48 10.11 -5.06
CA GLY A 79 -4.20 10.71 -6.37
C GLY A 79 -2.71 10.95 -6.60
N PHE A 80 -2.00 11.45 -5.59
CA PHE A 80 -0.54 11.59 -5.64
C PHE A 80 0.16 10.23 -5.85
N ALA A 81 -0.24 9.20 -5.10
CA ALA A 81 0.35 7.87 -5.23
C ALA A 81 0.05 7.23 -6.60
N ILE A 82 -1.14 7.44 -7.17
CA ILE A 82 -1.49 6.99 -8.53
C ILE A 82 -0.62 7.70 -9.56
N GLY A 83 -0.44 9.01 -9.43
CA GLY A 83 0.44 9.78 -10.30
C GLY A 83 1.89 9.29 -10.25
N ALA A 84 2.43 9.05 -9.05
CA ALA A 84 3.76 8.48 -8.88
C ALA A 84 3.90 7.09 -9.52
N TYR A 85 2.88 6.24 -9.37
CA TYR A 85 2.86 4.92 -9.99
C TYR A 85 2.75 4.97 -11.52
N ALA A 86 1.95 5.89 -12.06
CA ALA A 86 1.84 6.13 -13.50
C ALA A 86 3.18 6.59 -14.09
N LEU A 87 3.90 7.49 -13.41
CA LEU A 87 5.25 7.91 -13.80
C LEU A 87 6.21 6.72 -13.85
N LEU A 88 6.19 5.87 -12.82
CA LEU A 88 7.01 4.67 -12.76
C LEU A 88 6.77 3.76 -13.96
N ILE A 89 5.50 3.48 -14.30
CA ILE A 89 5.16 2.64 -15.46
C ILE A 89 5.54 3.32 -16.78
N SER A 90 5.29 4.63 -16.92
CA SER A 90 5.56 5.37 -18.16
C SER A 90 7.04 5.49 -18.50
N GLY A 91 7.92 5.40 -17.50
CA GLY A 91 9.38 5.48 -17.68
C GLY A 91 10.01 4.25 -18.33
N PHE A 92 9.25 3.17 -18.56
CA PHE A 92 9.76 1.95 -19.18
C PHE A 92 9.54 1.93 -20.68
N SER A 93 10.63 1.83 -21.44
CA SER A 93 10.56 1.35 -22.82
C SER A 93 10.51 -0.18 -22.84
N GLU A 94 9.87 -0.75 -23.86
CA GLU A 94 9.77 -2.19 -24.10
C GLU A 94 11.14 -2.88 -24.06
N LYS A 95 12.18 -2.19 -24.54
CA LYS A 95 13.58 -2.66 -24.54
C LYS A 95 14.18 -2.80 -23.14
N LEU A 96 13.85 -1.87 -22.25
CA LEU A 96 14.34 -1.85 -20.86
C LEU A 96 13.65 -2.94 -20.04
N LEU A 97 12.35 -3.15 -20.29
CA LEU A 97 11.59 -4.25 -19.69
C LEU A 97 12.14 -5.62 -20.14
N ALA A 98 12.46 -5.77 -21.43
CA ALA A 98 13.03 -7.00 -21.98
C ALA A 98 14.40 -7.33 -21.37
N ARG A 99 15.29 -6.34 -21.17
CA ARG A 99 16.60 -6.57 -20.53
C ARG A 99 16.47 -7.03 -19.08
N ILE A 100 15.52 -6.47 -18.31
CA ILE A 100 15.28 -6.85 -16.90
C ILE A 100 14.74 -8.28 -16.78
N VAL A 101 13.93 -8.73 -17.73
CA VAL A 101 13.42 -10.11 -17.76
C VAL A 101 14.50 -11.12 -18.15
N LEU A 102 15.49 -10.71 -18.95
CA LEU A 102 16.56 -11.58 -19.46
C LEU A 102 17.79 -11.70 -18.55
N THR A 103 17.94 -10.85 -17.53
CA THR A 103 19.10 -10.85 -16.62
C THR A 103 18.92 -11.66 -15.34
N GLU A 104 17.73 -12.21 -15.07
CA GLU A 104 17.53 -13.11 -13.93
C GLU A 104 17.90 -14.55 -14.31
N GLU A 105 19.03 -15.04 -13.78
CA GLU A 105 19.41 -16.44 -13.87
C GLU A 105 18.32 -17.32 -13.26
N TYR A 106 17.82 -18.25 -14.06
CA TYR A 106 16.82 -19.22 -13.65
C TYR A 106 17.46 -20.24 -12.69
N GLU A 107 17.35 -20.02 -11.37
CA GLU A 107 17.69 -21.06 -10.39
C GLU A 107 16.55 -22.10 -10.31
N GLU A 108 16.84 -23.32 -10.76
CA GLU A 108 15.90 -24.44 -10.93
C GLU A 108 15.13 -24.88 -9.66
N THR A 109 15.46 -24.31 -8.48
CA THR A 109 14.95 -24.75 -7.17
C THR A 109 14.35 -23.64 -6.30
N ALA A 110 14.39 -22.37 -6.73
CA ALA A 110 13.87 -21.26 -5.96
C ALA A 110 12.43 -20.89 -6.38
N GLN A 111 11.62 -20.45 -5.42
CA GLN A 111 10.32 -19.84 -5.69
C GLN A 111 10.42 -18.75 -6.78
N PRO A 112 9.34 -18.45 -7.53
CA PRO A 112 9.36 -17.41 -8.56
C PRO A 112 10.02 -16.15 -8.04
N GLN A 113 11.23 -15.88 -8.55
CA GLN A 113 12.00 -14.73 -8.17
C GLN A 113 11.35 -13.55 -8.90
N PHE A 114 10.70 -12.68 -8.13
CA PHE A 114 10.17 -11.44 -8.69
C PHE A 114 11.33 -10.47 -8.93
N ASN A 115 11.41 -9.94 -10.14
CA ASN A 115 12.42 -8.95 -10.47
C ASN A 115 12.23 -7.64 -9.68
N SER A 116 13.30 -6.85 -9.61
CA SER A 116 13.30 -5.58 -8.88
C SER A 116 12.18 -4.64 -9.33
N PHE A 117 11.80 -4.70 -10.61
CA PHE A 117 10.67 -3.95 -11.14
C PHE A 117 9.33 -4.46 -10.58
N GLN A 118 9.05 -5.75 -10.65
CA GLN A 118 7.84 -6.37 -10.11
C GLN A 118 7.72 -6.13 -8.60
N LYS A 119 8.82 -6.20 -7.85
CA LYS A 119 8.86 -5.88 -6.42
C LYS A 119 8.53 -4.40 -6.17
N THR A 120 9.13 -3.48 -6.92
CA THR A 120 8.87 -2.04 -6.77
C THR A 120 7.41 -1.71 -7.13
N SER A 121 6.92 -2.25 -8.24
CA SER A 121 5.52 -2.12 -8.67
C SER A 121 4.54 -2.72 -7.65
N ALA A 122 4.88 -3.86 -7.03
CA ALA A 122 4.08 -4.45 -5.97
C ALA A 122 4.04 -3.59 -4.70
N ILE A 123 5.14 -2.91 -4.34
CA ILE A 123 5.17 -1.97 -3.21
C ILE A 123 4.24 -0.78 -3.45
N PHE A 124 4.32 -0.15 -4.63
CA PHE A 124 3.43 0.95 -5.00
C PHE A 124 1.98 0.49 -5.08
N GLY A 125 1.72 -0.64 -5.74
CA GLY A 125 0.38 -1.21 -5.84
C GLY A 125 -0.20 -1.53 -4.47
N MET A 126 0.60 -2.02 -3.50
CA MET A 126 0.11 -2.27 -2.14
C MET A 126 -0.21 -0.98 -1.40
N ALA A 127 0.58 0.09 -1.59
CA ALA A 127 0.26 1.38 -1.02
C ALA A 127 -1.09 1.89 -1.52
N LEU A 128 -1.32 1.83 -2.84
CA LEU A 128 -2.59 2.19 -3.48
C LEU A 128 -3.76 1.34 -2.99
N PHE A 129 -3.56 0.02 -2.88
CA PHE A 129 -4.57 -0.90 -2.41
C PHE A 129 -5.02 -0.57 -0.98
N VAL A 130 -4.07 -0.32 -0.07
CA VAL A 130 -4.35 0.04 1.33
C VAL A 130 -5.11 1.36 1.41
N MET A 131 -4.64 2.39 0.70
CA MET A 131 -5.30 3.70 0.67
C MET A 131 -6.72 3.60 0.09
N SER A 132 -6.93 2.77 -0.93
CA SER A 132 -8.24 2.57 -1.55
C SER A 132 -9.22 1.88 -0.60
N ILE A 133 -8.79 0.83 0.10
CA ILE A 133 -9.59 0.18 1.15
C ILE A 133 -9.92 1.18 2.26
N GLY A 134 -8.94 1.99 2.68
CA GLY A 134 -9.13 3.01 3.70
C GLY A 134 -10.15 4.07 3.29
N LEU A 135 -10.13 4.50 2.02
CA LEU A 135 -11.11 5.44 1.48
C LEU A 135 -12.51 4.82 1.43
N LEU A 136 -12.63 3.58 0.95
CA LEU A 136 -13.91 2.87 0.91
C LEU A 136 -14.52 2.70 2.31
N LEU A 137 -13.69 2.39 3.30
CA LEU A 137 -14.10 2.29 4.71
C LEU A 137 -14.62 3.64 5.21
N ASN A 138 -13.88 4.73 5.00
CA ASN A 138 -14.29 6.08 5.41
C ASN A 138 -15.59 6.52 4.75
N TYR A 139 -15.73 6.27 3.44
CA TYR A 139 -16.95 6.57 2.69
C TYR A 139 -18.16 5.80 3.25
N THR A 140 -17.99 4.50 3.50
CA THR A 140 -19.05 3.66 4.08
C THR A 140 -19.44 4.16 5.48
N LEU A 141 -18.46 4.49 6.33
CA LEU A 141 -18.74 5.03 7.66
C LEU A 141 -19.41 6.41 7.62
N SER A 142 -19.09 7.26 6.63
CA SER A 142 -19.80 8.53 6.43
C SER A 142 -21.26 8.31 6.10
N ILE A 143 -21.59 7.39 5.19
CA ILE A 143 -22.99 7.06 4.87
C ILE A 143 -23.72 6.55 6.12
N ILE A 144 -23.09 5.67 6.90
CA ILE A 144 -23.66 5.14 8.14
C ILE A 144 -23.92 6.26 9.16
N ASN A 145 -22.99 7.22 9.25
CA ASN A 145 -23.11 8.38 10.11
C ASN A 145 -24.27 9.30 9.67
N ASP A 146 -24.33 9.64 8.39
CA ASP A 146 -25.31 10.57 7.83
C ASP A 146 -26.74 10.00 7.85
N THR A 147 -26.87 8.68 7.75
CA THR A 147 -28.16 7.99 7.83
C THR A 147 -28.65 7.77 9.26
N ASN A 148 -27.89 8.18 10.28
CA ASN A 148 -28.17 7.89 11.69
C ASN A 148 -28.47 6.40 11.93
N PHE A 149 -27.86 5.51 11.15
CA PHE A 149 -28.22 4.09 11.10
C PHE A 149 -28.14 3.41 12.47
N PHE A 150 -27.15 3.80 13.28
CA PHE A 150 -26.98 3.25 14.63
C PHE A 150 -28.02 3.75 15.64
N ASN A 151 -28.69 4.88 15.41
CA ASN A 151 -29.79 5.34 16.28
C ASN A 151 -31.03 4.43 16.16
N ALA A 152 -31.14 3.66 15.07
CA ALA A 152 -32.19 2.65 14.92
C ALA A 152 -31.95 1.41 15.80
N PHE A 153 -30.74 1.20 16.30
CA PHE A 153 -30.40 0.11 17.20
C PHE A 153 -30.41 0.60 18.65
N SER A 154 -31.21 -0.05 19.50
CA SER A 154 -31.15 0.17 20.95
C SER A 154 -29.89 -0.47 21.54
N MET A 155 -28.74 0.19 21.37
CA MET A 155 -27.49 -0.18 22.00
C MET A 155 -27.34 0.46 23.38
N SER A 156 -26.69 -0.24 24.31
CA SER A 156 -26.31 0.37 25.59
C SER A 156 -25.22 1.43 25.38
N ILE A 157 -25.13 2.41 26.28
CA ILE A 157 -24.12 3.49 26.22
C ILE A 157 -22.70 2.92 26.22
N ILE A 158 -22.45 1.87 27.00
CA ILE A 158 -21.14 1.19 27.09
C ILE A 158 -20.80 0.52 25.76
N SER A 159 -21.77 -0.16 25.13
CA SER A 159 -21.56 -0.78 23.81
C SER A 159 -21.29 0.27 22.74
N ALA A 160 -22.01 1.40 22.74
CA ALA A 160 -21.81 2.48 21.78
C ALA A 160 -20.41 3.12 21.91
N LYS A 161 -19.97 3.41 23.14
CA LYS A 161 -18.61 3.93 23.40
C LYS A 161 -17.52 2.95 22.95
N THR A 162 -17.71 1.66 23.21
CA THR A 162 -16.74 0.62 22.82
C THR A 162 -16.65 0.50 21.30
N VAL A 163 -17.79 0.47 20.60
CA VAL A 163 -17.84 0.42 19.14
C VAL A 163 -17.16 1.64 18.52
N ASN A 164 -17.49 2.86 18.98
CA ASN A 164 -16.86 4.08 18.50
C ASN A 164 -15.35 4.06 18.74
N SER A 165 -14.91 3.63 19.93
CA SER A 165 -13.48 3.51 20.25
C SER A 165 -12.74 2.56 19.31
N ILE A 166 -13.32 1.41 18.97
CA ILE A 166 -12.72 0.45 18.03
C ILE A 166 -12.64 1.04 16.62
N ILE A 167 -13.72 1.69 16.17
CA ILE A 167 -13.77 2.32 14.83
C ILE A 167 -12.72 3.45 14.74
N ILE A 168 -12.63 4.30 15.76
CA ILE A 168 -11.62 5.37 15.83
C ILE A 168 -10.21 4.79 15.75
N PHE A 169 -9.92 3.73 16.51
CA PHE A 169 -8.62 3.07 16.47
C PHE A 169 -8.27 2.59 15.06
N LEU A 170 -9.19 1.88 14.41
CA LEU A 170 -8.98 1.35 13.06
C LEU A 170 -8.83 2.48 12.03
N LEU A 171 -9.65 3.52 12.10
CA LEU A 171 -9.59 4.67 11.20
C LEU A 171 -8.28 5.45 11.35
N ASN A 172 -7.84 5.72 12.57
CA ASN A 172 -6.58 6.40 12.83
C ASN A 172 -5.40 5.57 12.31
N LEU A 173 -5.40 4.25 12.57
CA LEU A 173 -4.35 3.37 12.08
C LEU A 173 -4.23 3.43 10.56
N VAL A 174 -5.36 3.31 9.85
CA VAL A 174 -5.39 3.34 8.39
C VAL A 174 -5.01 4.72 7.86
N SER A 175 -5.50 5.80 8.47
CA SER A 175 -5.22 7.18 8.05
C SER A 175 -3.74 7.53 8.20
N ILE A 176 -3.18 7.31 9.39
CA ILE A 176 -1.76 7.58 9.66
C ILE A 176 -0.87 6.71 8.76
N TYR A 177 -1.21 5.43 8.62
CA TYR A 177 -0.46 4.55 7.75
C TYR A 177 -0.52 5.00 6.28
N SER A 178 -1.68 5.47 5.81
CA SER A 178 -1.83 6.03 4.46
C SER A 178 -0.96 7.27 4.25
N ILE A 179 -0.87 8.17 5.24
CA ILE A 179 0.02 9.33 5.16
C ILE A 179 1.49 8.88 5.13
N LEU A 180 1.90 7.93 5.95
CA LEU A 180 3.27 7.42 5.96
C LEU A 180 3.64 6.70 4.66
N LEU A 181 2.68 6.07 4.00
CA LEU A 181 2.89 5.47 2.68
C LEU A 181 3.26 6.51 1.61
N ILE A 182 2.89 7.78 1.75
CA ILE A 182 3.35 8.86 0.86
C ILE A 182 4.85 9.00 0.93
N PHE A 183 5.41 9.10 2.13
CA PHE A 183 6.85 9.22 2.34
C PHE A 183 7.59 8.02 1.73
N ASN A 184 7.06 6.81 1.91
CA ASN A 184 7.61 5.62 1.28
C ASN A 184 7.53 5.71 -0.25
N SER A 185 6.40 6.13 -0.82
CA SER A 185 6.24 6.32 -2.26
C SER A 185 7.24 7.34 -2.83
N VAL A 186 7.51 8.45 -2.13
CA VAL A 186 8.52 9.44 -2.54
C VAL A 186 9.93 8.84 -2.54
N ILE A 187 10.31 8.14 -1.46
CA ILE A 187 11.62 7.50 -1.35
C ILE A 187 11.77 6.43 -2.44
N ASN A 188 10.74 5.63 -2.68
CA ASN A 188 10.74 4.60 -3.72
C ASN A 188 10.85 5.21 -5.12
N LEU A 189 10.16 6.32 -5.38
CA LEU A 189 10.26 7.04 -6.66
C LEU A 189 11.66 7.60 -6.88
N PHE A 190 12.29 8.14 -5.83
CA PHE A 190 13.67 8.61 -5.89
C PHE A 190 14.65 7.45 -6.15
N ALA A 191 14.55 6.36 -5.40
CA ALA A 191 15.37 5.17 -5.60
C ALA A 191 15.20 4.59 -7.02
N PHE A 192 13.97 4.60 -7.53
CA PHE A 192 13.66 4.20 -8.90
C PHE A 192 14.34 5.10 -9.94
N SER A 193 14.29 6.42 -9.76
CA SER A 193 15.00 7.36 -10.64
C SER A 193 16.51 7.10 -10.67
N GLN A 194 17.12 6.79 -9.53
CA GLN A 194 18.54 6.42 -9.45
C GLN A 194 18.82 5.11 -10.20
N PHE A 195 17.96 4.10 -10.06
CA PHE A 195 18.09 2.83 -10.78
C PHE A 195 18.05 3.03 -12.31
N ILE A 196 17.09 3.82 -12.81
CA ILE A 196 17.01 4.13 -14.23
C ILE A 196 18.24 4.89 -14.72
N SER A 197 18.70 5.89 -13.96
CA SER A 197 19.91 6.65 -14.30
C SER A 197 21.15 5.76 -14.38
N ALA A 198 21.26 4.78 -13.48
CA ALA A 198 22.36 3.81 -13.50
C ALA A 198 22.33 2.93 -14.75
N ILE A 199 21.16 2.40 -15.12
CA ILE A 199 21.00 1.60 -16.35
C ILE A 199 21.36 2.42 -17.60
N MET A 200 20.86 3.64 -17.73
CA MET A 200 21.18 4.48 -18.90
C MET A 200 22.68 4.79 -19.00
N THR A 201 23.37 4.94 -17.87
CA THR A 201 24.82 5.16 -17.83
C THR A 201 25.59 3.92 -18.29
N LEU A 202 25.13 2.74 -17.90
CA LEU A 202 25.70 1.46 -18.35
C LEU A 202 25.49 1.25 -19.85
N ASP A 203 24.26 1.49 -20.35
CA ASP A 203 23.94 1.37 -21.78
C ASP A 203 24.82 2.29 -22.64
N LYS A 204 25.08 3.52 -22.17
CA LYS A 204 25.98 4.45 -22.87
C LYS A 204 27.41 3.93 -22.95
N ASN A 205 27.92 3.36 -21.86
CA ASN A 205 29.27 2.80 -21.82
C ASN A 205 29.41 1.54 -22.68
N GLU A 206 28.35 0.73 -22.83
CA GLU A 206 28.32 -0.40 -23.77
C GLU A 206 28.29 0.05 -25.24
N SER A 207 27.63 1.18 -25.55
CA SER A 207 27.58 1.70 -26.93
C SER A 207 28.84 2.44 -27.38
N ASP A 208 29.65 2.90 -26.42
CA ASP A 208 30.91 3.60 -26.67
C ASP A 208 32.13 2.63 -26.77
N GLN A 209 31.91 1.32 -26.60
CA GLN A 209 32.90 0.23 -26.80
C GLN A 209 32.65 -0.52 -28.12
#